data_AF-A0A0M9AFZ3-F1
#
_entry.id   AF-A0A0M9AFZ3-F1
#
_cell.length_a   1.000
_cell.length_b   1.000
_cell.length_c   1.000
_cell.angle_alpha   90.00
_cell.angle_beta   90.00
_cell.angle_gamma   90.00
#
_symmetry.space_group_name_H-M   'P 1'
#
loop_
_entity.id
_entity.type
_entity.pdbx_description
1 polymer ?
#
loop_
_entity_poly.entity_id
_entity_poly.type
_entity_poly.pdbx_seq_one_letter_code
_entity_poly.pdbx_strand_id
1 'polypeptide(L)'
;MARLDEAFGPFGWQVRYTPAQVGEEHGVIASIAVKNPDTGEWVEKQDGSGATDLEPFKGGISGALKRAAVAWGIGRELYTYPRVVIEGEHRYIPQKVLERLKGLPEAVAQGKPLPEVIRLTPDGEAARRKAG
;
A
#
# COMPACT_ATOMS: atom_id res chain seq x y z
N MET A 1 -6.40 -8.52 -3.35
CA MET A 1 -7.13 -9.70 -3.85
C MET A 1 -6.47 -10.19 -5.13
N ALA A 2 -6.59 -9.48 -6.26
CA ALA A 2 -5.99 -9.90 -7.54
C ALA A 2 -4.53 -10.39 -7.48
N ARG A 3 -3.64 -9.71 -6.75
CA ARG A 3 -2.24 -10.16 -6.57
C ARG A 3 -2.09 -11.54 -5.90
N LEU A 4 -2.98 -11.87 -4.97
CA LEU A 4 -3.00 -13.19 -4.32
C LEU A 4 -3.57 -14.25 -5.26
N ASP A 5 -4.63 -13.91 -6.01
CA ASP A 5 -5.22 -14.79 -7.01
C ASP A 5 -4.23 -15.10 -8.15
N GLU A 6 -3.44 -14.11 -8.57
CA GLU A 6 -2.39 -14.28 -9.58
C GLU A 6 -1.24 -15.16 -9.07
N ALA A 7 -0.82 -14.98 -7.81
CA ALA A 7 0.30 -15.73 -7.24
C ALA A 7 -0.05 -17.17 -6.84
N PHE A 8 -1.27 -17.40 -6.33
CA PHE A 8 -1.65 -18.66 -5.69
C PHE A 8 -2.91 -19.32 -6.29
N GLY A 9 -3.58 -18.64 -7.23
CA GLY A 9 -4.92 -19.03 -7.68
C GLY A 9 -6.01 -18.69 -6.64
N PRO A 10 -7.27 -18.56 -7.05
CA PRO A 10 -8.37 -18.17 -6.16
C PRO A 10 -8.64 -19.18 -5.01
N PHE A 11 -8.12 -20.40 -5.12
CA PHE A 11 -8.26 -21.45 -4.11
C PHE A 11 -6.97 -21.70 -3.31
N GLY A 12 -5.84 -21.11 -3.70
CA GLY A 12 -4.54 -21.33 -3.04
C GLY A 12 -4.29 -20.44 -1.83
N TRP A 13 -5.23 -19.55 -1.52
CA TRP A 13 -5.16 -18.67 -0.35
C TRP A 13 -6.53 -18.47 0.28
N GLN A 14 -6.54 -18.06 1.54
CA GLN A 14 -7.75 -17.72 2.29
C GLN A 14 -7.48 -16.57 3.26
N VAL A 15 -8.53 -15.86 3.65
CA VAL A 15 -8.47 -14.82 4.67
C VAL A 15 -9.51 -15.05 5.76
N ARG A 16 -9.12 -14.83 7.01
CA ARG A 16 -10.02 -14.77 8.16
C ARG A 16 -9.85 -13.44 8.88
N TYR A 17 -10.93 -12.97 9.50
CA TYR A 17 -10.94 -11.75 10.30
C TYR A 17 -11.38 -12.08 11.71
N THR A 18 -10.72 -11.51 12.70
CA THR A 18 -11.04 -11.70 14.11
C THR A 18 -11.07 -10.34 14.80
N PRO A 19 -12.14 -10.01 15.56
CA PRO A 19 -12.15 -8.82 16.40
C PRO A 19 -10.97 -8.86 17.37
N ALA A 20 -10.32 -7.72 17.55
CA ALA A 20 -9.20 -7.58 18.47
C ALA A 20 -9.43 -6.40 19.40
N GLN A 21 -9.03 -6.58 20.65
CA GLN A 21 -9.00 -5.53 21.65
C GLN A 21 -7.67 -5.56 22.37
N VAL A 22 -6.96 -4.44 22.37
CA VAL A 22 -5.68 -4.27 23.06
C VAL A 22 -5.80 -3.04 23.95
N GLY A 23 -5.96 -3.27 25.25
CA GLY A 23 -6.35 -2.20 26.18
C GLY A 23 -7.72 -1.63 25.85
N GLU A 24 -7.78 -0.31 25.63
CA GLU A 24 -9.00 0.42 25.24
C GLU A 24 -9.18 0.51 23.72
N GLU A 25 -8.20 0.06 22.93
CA GLU A 25 -8.28 0.12 21.47
C GLU A 25 -9.05 -1.08 20.90
N HIS A 26 -10.00 -0.79 20.02
CA HIS A 26 -10.73 -1.78 19.24
C HIS A 26 -10.21 -1.84 17.80
N GLY A 27 -10.07 -3.05 17.28
CA GLY A 27 -9.59 -3.27 15.92
C GLY A 27 -9.99 -4.62 15.36
N VAL A 28 -9.39 -4.93 14.22
CA VAL A 28 -9.56 -6.21 13.54
C VAL A 28 -8.18 -6.77 13.24
N ILE A 29 -7.98 -8.05 13.48
CA ILE A 29 -6.85 -8.82 12.97
C ILE A 29 -7.30 -9.53 11.70
N ALA A 30 -6.49 -9.45 10.65
CA ALA A 30 -6.66 -10.24 9.44
C ALA A 30 -5.54 -11.30 9.40
N SER A 31 -5.94 -12.53 9.13
CA SER A 31 -5.03 -13.66 8.89
C SER A 31 -5.14 -14.09 7.44
N ILE A 32 -4.02 -14.01 6.70
CA ILE A 32 -3.92 -14.54 5.35
C ILE A 32 -3.15 -15.85 5.42
N ALA A 33 -3.78 -16.94 5.00
CA ALA A 33 -3.13 -18.24 4.86
C ALA A 33 -2.97 -18.59 3.39
N VAL A 34 -1.80 -19.11 3.04
CA VAL A 34 -1.46 -19.58 1.70
C VAL A 34 -1.08 -21.05 1.80
N LYS A 35 -1.55 -21.86 0.84
CA LYS A 35 -1.19 -23.27 0.77
C LYS A 35 0.16 -23.42 0.08
N ASN A 36 1.13 -24.03 0.76
CA ASN A 36 2.41 -24.39 0.15
C ASN A 36 2.15 -25.49 -0.90
N PRO A 37 2.46 -25.27 -2.19
CA PRO A 37 2.22 -26.27 -3.24
C PRO A 37 3.10 -27.52 -3.09
N ASP A 38 4.29 -27.39 -2.48
CA ASP A 38 5.24 -28.48 -2.35
C ASP A 38 4.89 -29.42 -1.18
N THR A 39 4.44 -28.86 -0.05
CA THR A 39 4.11 -29.63 1.16
C THR A 39 2.61 -29.86 1.35
N GLY A 40 1.77 -29.07 0.69
CA GLY A 40 0.31 -29.09 0.87
C GLY A 40 -0.18 -28.42 2.15
N GLU A 41 0.72 -27.89 2.98
CA GLU A 41 0.41 -27.27 4.27
C GLU A 41 -0.06 -25.82 4.13
N TRP A 42 -0.90 -25.38 5.07
CA TRP A 42 -1.30 -23.98 5.15
C TRP A 42 -0.33 -23.21 6.05
N VAL A 43 0.30 -22.17 5.49
CA VAL A 43 1.11 -21.22 6.25
C VAL A 43 0.31 -19.94 6.41
N GLU A 44 0.21 -19.44 7.65
CA GLU A 44 -0.59 -18.26 7.99
C GLU A 44 0.30 -17.11 8.47
N LYS A 45 -0.05 -15.89 8.06
CA LYS A 45 0.52 -14.65 8.60
C LYS A 45 -0.60 -13.67 8.89
N GLN A 46 -0.45 -12.91 9.97
CA GLN A 46 -1.50 -12.02 10.46
C GLN A 46 -0.94 -10.65 10.86
N ASP A 47 -1.79 -9.63 10.76
CA ASP A 47 -1.56 -8.28 11.26
C ASP A 47 -2.92 -7.64 11.55
N GLY A 48 -2.94 -6.56 12.34
CA GLY A 48 -4.15 -5.88 12.77
C GLY A 48 -4.19 -4.41 12.42
N SER A 49 -5.39 -3.84 12.44
CA SER A 49 -5.62 -2.41 12.31
C SER A 49 -6.74 -1.97 13.25
N GLY A 50 -6.56 -0.80 13.86
CA GLY A 50 -7.61 -0.11 14.59
C GLY A 50 -8.71 0.40 13.66
N ALA A 51 -9.82 0.82 14.27
CA ALA A 51 -10.89 1.54 13.58
C ALA A 51 -10.40 2.87 12.98
N THR A 52 -11.01 3.29 11.87
CA THR A 52 -10.77 4.61 11.25
C THR A 52 -11.85 5.61 11.63
N ASP A 53 -11.54 6.91 11.63
CA ASP A 53 -12.47 7.97 12.03
C ASP A 53 -13.73 8.11 11.15
N LEU A 54 -13.63 7.76 9.85
CA LEU A 54 -14.70 7.95 8.86
C LEU A 54 -15.66 6.75 8.75
N GLU A 55 -15.12 5.54 8.58
CA GLU A 55 -15.90 4.30 8.51
C GLU A 55 -15.23 3.21 9.39
N PRO A 56 -15.39 3.28 10.73
CA PRO A 56 -14.66 2.46 11.70
C PRO A 56 -14.49 0.99 11.32
N PHE A 57 -15.60 0.33 10.98
CA PHE A 57 -15.64 -1.09 10.68
C PHE A 57 -14.94 -1.44 9.34
N LYS A 58 -15.28 -0.73 8.26
CA LYS A 58 -14.72 -1.00 6.93
C LYS A 58 -13.24 -0.64 6.87
N GLY A 59 -12.87 0.46 7.53
CA GLY A 59 -11.50 0.92 7.65
C GLY A 59 -10.62 -0.07 8.40
N GLY A 60 -11.09 -0.58 9.54
CA GLY A 60 -10.37 -1.60 10.32
C GLY A 60 -10.13 -2.88 9.53
N ILE A 61 -11.17 -3.43 8.88
CA ILE A 61 -11.05 -4.65 8.06
C ILE A 61 -10.06 -4.44 6.90
N SER A 62 -10.20 -3.33 6.17
CA SER A 62 -9.34 -3.05 5.01
C SER A 62 -7.89 -2.78 5.42
N GLY A 63 -7.69 -2.08 6.53
CA GLY A 63 -6.38 -1.82 7.11
C GLY A 63 -5.69 -3.12 7.52
N ALA A 64 -6.40 -3.98 8.26
CA ALA A 64 -5.88 -5.27 8.71
C ALA A 64 -5.49 -6.16 7.53
N LEU A 65 -6.35 -6.27 6.50
CA LEU A 65 -6.05 -7.05 5.29
C LEU A 65 -4.79 -6.55 4.58
N LYS A 66 -4.67 -5.23 4.37
CA LYS A 66 -3.50 -4.64 3.69
C LYS A 66 -2.22 -4.93 4.48
N ARG A 67 -2.26 -4.78 5.80
CA ARG A 67 -1.12 -5.03 6.67
C ARG A 67 -0.72 -6.51 6.71
N ALA A 68 -1.68 -7.42 6.81
CA ALA A 68 -1.41 -8.86 6.72
C ALA A 68 -0.79 -9.24 5.35
N ALA A 69 -1.20 -8.58 4.27
CA ALA A 69 -0.62 -8.79 2.94
C ALA A 69 0.85 -8.36 2.85
N VAL A 70 1.27 -7.32 3.60
CA VAL A 70 2.69 -6.90 3.69
C VAL A 70 3.57 -8.01 4.28
N ALA A 71 3.06 -8.82 5.20
CA ALA A 71 3.78 -9.99 5.73
C ALA A 71 4.08 -11.05 4.65
N TRP A 72 3.27 -11.07 3.58
CA TRP A 72 3.44 -11.90 2.38
C TRP A 72 4.25 -11.23 1.26
N GLY A 73 4.77 -10.02 1.49
CA GLY A 73 5.55 -9.28 0.49
C GLY A 73 4.75 -8.34 -0.38
N ILE A 74 3.42 -8.32 -0.25
CA ILE A 74 2.54 -7.50 -1.09
C ILE A 74 2.49 -6.08 -0.57
N GLY A 75 2.82 -5.10 -1.41
CA GLY A 75 2.76 -3.68 -1.05
C GLY A 75 3.98 -3.19 -0.27
N ARG A 76 5.02 -4.02 -0.08
CA ARG A 76 6.29 -3.57 0.52
C ARG A 76 6.98 -2.51 -0.32
N GLU A 77 6.83 -2.61 -1.63
CA GLU A 77 7.31 -1.62 -2.58
C GLU A 77 6.73 -0.24 -2.32
N LEU A 78 5.52 -0.13 -1.75
CA LEU A 78 4.90 1.17 -1.48
C LEU A 78 5.69 2.00 -0.45
N TYR A 79 6.49 1.36 0.41
CA TYR A 79 7.36 2.04 1.36
C TYR A 79 8.63 2.62 0.71
N THR A 80 8.96 2.22 -0.52
CA THR A 80 10.07 2.79 -1.29
C THR A 80 9.61 3.87 -2.27
N TYR A 81 8.30 4.13 -2.38
CA TYR A 81 7.80 5.22 -3.20
C TYR A 81 8.17 6.56 -2.58
N PRO A 82 8.60 7.54 -3.40
CA PRO A 82 8.86 8.87 -2.90
C PRO A 82 7.54 9.59 -2.58
N ARG A 83 7.58 10.47 -1.60
CA ARG A 83 6.46 11.37 -1.32
C ARG A 83 6.33 12.38 -2.45
N VAL A 84 5.23 12.32 -3.18
CA VAL A 84 4.93 13.30 -4.24
C VAL A 84 4.13 14.46 -3.66
N VAL A 85 4.64 15.67 -3.81
CA VAL A 85 3.96 16.91 -3.45
C VAL A 85 3.75 17.74 -4.71
N ILE A 86 2.50 18.08 -4.99
CA ILE A 86 2.14 18.96 -6.10
C ILE A 86 1.84 20.33 -5.51
N GLU A 87 2.62 21.33 -5.88
CA GLU A 87 2.48 22.70 -5.40
C GLU A 87 1.57 23.48 -6.37
N GLY A 88 0.54 24.15 -5.85
CA GLY A 88 -0.40 24.97 -6.61
C GLY A 88 -1.83 24.95 -6.05
N GLU A 89 -2.72 25.75 -6.63
CA GLU A 89 -4.12 25.86 -6.20
C GLU A 89 -5.07 24.94 -7.00
N HIS A 90 -4.57 23.79 -7.46
CA HIS A 90 -5.34 22.91 -8.32
C HIS A 90 -6.15 21.90 -7.50
N ARG A 91 -7.43 21.74 -7.86
CA ARG A 91 -8.29 20.65 -7.34
C ARG A 91 -8.04 19.31 -8.05
N TYR A 92 -7.20 19.30 -9.07
CA TYR A 92 -6.88 18.15 -9.92
C TYR A 92 -5.38 18.10 -10.23
N ILE A 93 -4.87 16.92 -10.58
CA ILE A 93 -3.48 16.74 -11.04
C ILE A 93 -3.39 17.23 -12.49
N PRO A 94 -2.57 18.25 -12.81
CA PRO A 94 -2.40 18.73 -14.19
C PRO A 94 -1.86 17.62 -15.10
N GLN A 95 -2.31 17.58 -16.37
CA GLN A 95 -1.95 16.49 -17.29
C GLN A 95 -0.44 16.29 -17.43
N LYS A 96 0.33 17.40 -17.52
CA LYS A 96 1.80 17.35 -17.61
C LYS A 96 2.44 16.67 -16.39
N VAL A 97 1.91 16.94 -15.19
CA VAL A 97 2.33 16.29 -13.94
C VAL A 97 1.96 14.81 -13.97
N LEU A 98 0.75 14.49 -14.43
CA LEU A 98 0.28 13.10 -14.54
C LEU A 98 1.19 12.25 -15.45
N GLU A 99 1.56 12.76 -16.64
CA GLU A 99 2.47 12.04 -17.55
C GLU A 99 3.83 11.73 -16.87
N ARG A 100 4.32 12.65 -16.05
CA ARG A 100 5.57 12.45 -15.30
C ARG A 100 5.43 11.41 -14.19
N LEU A 101 4.26 11.34 -13.54
CA LEU A 101 3.98 10.37 -12.48
C LEU A 101 3.77 8.95 -13.01
N LYS A 102 3.31 8.79 -14.26
CA LYS A 102 3.07 7.45 -14.86
C LYS A 102 4.32 6.57 -14.90
N GLY A 103 5.52 7.16 -15.01
CA GLY A 103 6.79 6.40 -15.03
C GLY A 103 7.31 6.02 -13.64
N LEU A 104 6.71 6.54 -12.57
CA LEU A 104 7.20 6.32 -11.21
C LEU A 104 7.07 4.86 -10.75
N PRO A 105 5.94 4.16 -10.98
CA PRO A 105 5.81 2.77 -10.57
C PRO A 105 6.86 1.85 -11.21
N GLU A 106 7.09 2.03 -12.50
CA GLU A 106 8.09 1.30 -13.27
C GLU A 106 9.51 1.54 -12.71
N ALA A 107 9.83 2.80 -12.40
CA ALA A 107 11.13 3.16 -11.83
C ALA A 107 11.37 2.55 -10.44
N VAL A 108 10.34 2.55 -9.58
CA VAL A 108 10.40 1.90 -8.26
C VAL A 108 10.58 0.38 -8.41
N ALA A 109 9.82 -0.26 -9.31
CA ALA A 109 9.93 -1.70 -9.56
C ALA A 109 11.32 -2.11 -10.06
N GLN A 110 11.98 -1.25 -10.84
CA GLN A 110 13.36 -1.45 -11.32
C GLN A 110 14.43 -1.09 -10.28
N GLY A 111 14.04 -0.67 -9.05
CA GLY A 111 14.97 -0.31 -7.99
C GLY A 111 15.79 0.95 -8.28
N LYS A 112 15.30 1.84 -9.15
CA LYS A 112 16.03 3.08 -9.47
C LYS A 112 16.11 3.96 -8.22
N PRO A 113 17.27 4.60 -7.95
CA PRO A 113 17.38 5.54 -6.84
C PRO A 113 16.47 6.75 -7.12
N LEU A 114 15.50 6.96 -6.24
CA LEU A 114 14.55 8.07 -6.30
C LEU A 114 14.75 8.98 -5.09
N PRO A 115 14.57 10.31 -5.25
CA PRO A 115 14.61 11.23 -4.11
C PRO A 115 13.47 10.94 -3.15
N GLU A 116 13.68 11.11 -1.84
CA GLU A 116 12.63 10.86 -0.82
C GLU A 116 11.35 11.68 -1.06
N VAL A 117 11.50 12.91 -1.57
CA VAL A 117 10.39 13.81 -1.90
C VAL A 117 10.54 14.33 -3.33
N ILE A 118 9.49 14.17 -4.13
CA ILE A 118 9.37 14.77 -5.47
C ILE A 118 8.38 15.94 -5.37
N ARG A 119 8.85 17.15 -5.66
CA ARG A 119 8.01 18.35 -5.74
C ARG A 119 7.74 18.68 -7.21
N LEU A 120 6.49 18.94 -7.56
CA LEU A 120 6.08 19.26 -8.93
C LEU A 120 5.22 20.52 -8.91
N THR A 121 5.49 21.44 -9.84
CA THR A 121 4.63 22.58 -10.15
C THR A 121 3.59 22.18 -11.21
N PRO A 122 2.61 23.05 -11.54
CA PRO A 122 1.61 22.75 -12.55
C PRO A 122 2.20 22.50 -13.95
N ASP A 123 3.37 23.08 -14.21
CA ASP A 123 4.12 22.92 -15.45
C ASP A 123 4.92 21.60 -15.51
N GLY A 124 4.96 20.84 -14.41
CA GLY A 124 5.68 19.58 -14.32
C GLY A 124 7.18 19.72 -14.01
N GLU A 125 7.63 20.92 -13.67
CA GLU A 125 9.00 21.20 -13.23
C GLU A 125 9.13 21.05 -11.71
N ALA A 126 10.30 20.59 -11.25
CA ALA A 126 10.60 20.62 -9.83
C ALA A 126 10.93 22.05 -9.43
N ALA A 127 10.21 22.62 -8.47
CA ALA A 127 10.56 23.91 -7.89
C ALA A 127 11.99 23.81 -7.33
N ARG A 128 12.98 24.30 -8.09
CA ARG A 128 14.33 24.50 -7.55
C ARG A 128 14.18 25.57 -6.48
N ARG A 129 14.15 25.18 -5.20
CA ARG A 129 14.44 26.15 -4.14
C ARG A 129 15.85 26.66 -4.44
N LYS A 130 15.97 27.91 -4.88
CA LYS A 130 17.24 28.64 -4.78
C LYS A 130 17.62 28.56 -3.30
N ALA A 131 18.76 27.94 -3.00
CA ALA A 131 19.40 28.12 -1.71
C ALA A 131 19.63 29.62 -1.57
N GLY A 132 18.97 30.22 -0.58
CA GLY A 132 19.22 31.58 -0.10
C GLY A 132 20.03 31.50 1.17
#